data_AF-A0A7Y4TPE0-F1
#
_entry.id   AF-A0A7Y4TPE0-F1
#
_cell.length_a   1.000
_cell.length_b   1.000
_cell.length_c   1.000
_cell.angle_alpha   90.00
_cell.angle_beta   90.00
_cell.angle_gamma   90.00
#
_symmetry.space_group_name_H-M   'P 1'
#
loop_
_entity.id
_entity.type
_entity.pdbx_description
1 polymer ?
#
loop_
_entity_poly.entity_id
_entity_poly.type
_entity_poly.pdbx_seq_one_letter_code
_entity_poly.pdbx_strand_id
1 'polypeptide(L)'
;MLKKLKILSCFKSPVLFILVLSSIVFAQSGGQFAIKKSVIAGGGGRSSGGTYTADGTIGQPVVGENNGGNFRLNSGFWGGGQTGGSVRPTLFDYDGDGRADLSVRRPSDNIWYLLQSTAGFTGITWGVVGDRMAPADYDGDGRTDVAVFRPSTGQWFVVNSSNLTFTTYSWGQDGDLPVPTDRDNDGRADLVLFRPSTSTWYPRSTATGPLTPTQFGAAGDKPMVGDFDADGIGDTAVYRPS
;
A
#
# COMPACT_ATOMS: atom_id res chain seq x y z
N MET A 1 -43.59 -88.93 -4.94
CA MET A 1 -44.94 -89.12 -5.52
C MET A 1 -45.97 -88.79 -4.44
N LEU A 2 -46.54 -87.57 -4.43
CA LEU A 2 -47.82 -87.15 -3.81
C LEU A 2 -47.81 -85.61 -3.80
N LYS A 3 -48.60 -84.97 -4.66
CA LYS A 3 -49.97 -84.49 -4.45
C LYS A 3 -50.00 -83.04 -3.97
N LYS A 4 -50.32 -82.21 -4.96
CA LYS A 4 -51.03 -80.93 -4.93
C LYS A 4 -51.83 -80.68 -3.65
N LEU A 5 -51.73 -79.46 -3.12
CA LEU A 5 -52.93 -78.71 -2.74
C LEU A 5 -52.79 -77.30 -3.30
N LYS A 6 -53.79 -76.89 -4.08
CA LYS A 6 -53.86 -75.62 -4.78
C LYS A 6 -55.21 -75.01 -4.43
N ILE A 7 -55.19 -73.69 -4.32
CA ILE A 7 -56.26 -72.70 -4.53
C ILE A 7 -57.15 -72.32 -3.33
N LEU A 8 -57.07 -71.02 -2.99
CA LEU A 8 -58.12 -69.97 -2.92
C LEU A 8 -57.87 -69.11 -1.67
N SER A 9 -57.98 -67.79 -1.64
CA SER A 9 -58.10 -66.70 -2.61
C SER A 9 -58.27 -65.41 -1.80
N CYS A 10 -57.87 -64.28 -2.38
CA CYS A 10 -58.45 -62.95 -2.16
C CYS A 10 -58.05 -62.18 -0.88
N PHE A 11 -57.12 -61.22 -1.00
CA PHE A 11 -57.37 -59.82 -0.61
C PHE A 11 -56.54 -58.90 -1.53
N LYS A 12 -57.15 -57.77 -1.93
CA LYS A 12 -56.73 -56.87 -3.01
C LYS A 12 -55.80 -55.75 -2.51
N SER A 13 -54.80 -55.40 -3.35
CA SER A 13 -54.16 -54.07 -3.51
C SER A 13 -53.12 -53.58 -2.46
N PRO A 14 -52.22 -52.63 -2.82
CA PRO A 14 -50.82 -52.91 -3.14
C PRO A 14 -49.81 -52.46 -2.06
N VAL A 15 -48.66 -53.13 -2.02
CA VAL A 15 -47.54 -52.80 -1.14
C VAL A 15 -46.80 -51.57 -1.68
N LEU A 16 -46.88 -50.46 -0.94
CA LEU A 16 -46.07 -49.26 -1.14
C LEU A 16 -44.64 -49.54 -0.63
N PHE A 17 -43.69 -49.66 -1.54
CA PHE A 17 -42.28 -49.86 -1.22
C PHE A 17 -41.67 -48.51 -0.79
N ILE A 18 -41.58 -48.28 0.52
CA ILE A 18 -40.90 -47.10 1.08
C ILE A 18 -39.40 -47.35 1.03
N LEU A 19 -38.73 -46.77 0.03
CA LEU A 19 -37.27 -46.73 -0.05
C LEU A 19 -36.76 -45.74 1.01
N VAL A 20 -36.26 -46.25 2.13
CA VAL A 20 -35.58 -45.44 3.14
C VAL A 20 -34.19 -45.09 2.62
N LEU A 21 -34.07 -43.96 1.91
CA LEU A 21 -32.77 -43.34 1.69
C LEU A 21 -32.27 -42.80 3.03
N SER A 22 -31.33 -43.51 3.66
CA SER A 22 -30.49 -42.94 4.69
C SER A 22 -29.60 -41.87 4.05
N SER A 23 -29.97 -40.60 4.21
CA SER A 23 -29.10 -39.48 3.88
C SER A 23 -27.93 -39.49 4.86
N ILE A 24 -26.79 -40.01 4.41
CA ILE A 24 -25.51 -39.75 5.05
C ILE A 24 -25.26 -38.26 4.85
N VAL A 25 -25.37 -37.48 5.93
CA VAL A 25 -24.93 -36.08 5.94
C VAL A 25 -23.41 -36.11 5.93
N PHE A 26 -22.80 -35.93 4.77
CA PHE A 26 -21.43 -35.44 4.73
C PHE A 26 -21.48 -34.00 5.25
N ALA A 27 -20.93 -33.78 6.45
CA ALA A 27 -20.54 -32.43 6.83
C ALA A 27 -19.51 -31.97 5.79
N GLN A 28 -19.92 -31.11 4.86
CA GLN A 28 -18.98 -30.42 3.98
C GLN A 28 -18.25 -29.36 4.83
N SER A 29 -17.33 -29.77 5.70
CA SER A 29 -16.34 -28.85 6.22
C SER A 29 -15.32 -28.61 5.11
N GLY A 30 -15.46 -27.52 4.38
CA GLY A 30 -14.45 -27.08 3.42
C GLY A 30 -14.80 -27.33 1.96
N GLY A 31 -15.93 -26.78 1.49
CA GLY A 31 -15.94 -26.34 0.09
C GLY A 31 -14.75 -25.39 -0.13
N GLN A 32 -14.07 -25.51 -1.27
CA GLN A 32 -12.91 -24.67 -1.57
C GLN A 32 -13.39 -23.24 -1.82
N PHE A 33 -13.56 -22.46 -0.75
CA PHE A 33 -13.81 -21.04 -0.86
C PHE A 33 -12.46 -20.35 -1.08
N ALA A 34 -12.26 -19.80 -2.27
CA ALA A 34 -11.17 -18.87 -2.48
C ALA A 34 -11.51 -17.59 -1.72
N ILE A 35 -10.91 -17.41 -0.54
CA ILE A 35 -10.85 -16.08 0.07
C ILE A 35 -9.98 -15.23 -0.85
N LYS A 36 -10.60 -14.50 -1.78
CA LYS A 36 -9.94 -13.38 -2.44
C LYS A 36 -9.84 -12.24 -1.43
N LYS A 37 -8.88 -12.35 -0.52
CA LYS A 37 -8.35 -11.17 0.14
C LYS A 37 -7.42 -10.50 -0.87
N SER A 38 -7.98 -9.64 -1.73
CA SER A 38 -7.17 -8.65 -2.42
C SER A 38 -6.91 -7.52 -1.43
N VAL A 39 -5.73 -7.53 -0.83
CA VAL A 39 -5.15 -6.28 -0.34
C VAL A 39 -4.48 -5.65 -1.56
N ILE A 40 -5.08 -4.60 -2.10
CA ILE A 40 -4.28 -3.54 -2.71
C ILE A 40 -3.65 -2.85 -1.51
N ALA A 41 -2.32 -2.91 -1.39
CA ALA A 41 -1.61 -2.37 -0.24
C ALA A 41 -2.14 -0.95 0.06
N GLY A 42 -2.78 -0.83 1.21
CA GLY A 42 -3.58 0.32 1.58
C GLY A 42 -2.73 1.58 1.67
N GLY A 43 -3.33 2.67 1.21
CA GLY A 43 -2.74 4.00 1.23
C GLY A 43 -2.28 4.47 2.61
N GLY A 44 -1.44 5.50 2.58
CA GLY A 44 -0.89 6.15 3.76
C GLY A 44 -1.99 6.75 4.62
N GLY A 45 -1.92 6.44 5.91
CA GLY A 45 -2.85 6.93 6.90
C GLY A 45 -2.32 6.67 8.30
N ARG A 46 -2.67 7.57 9.22
CA ARG A 46 -2.45 7.40 10.65
C ARG A 46 -3.43 6.36 11.18
N SER A 47 -2.93 5.23 11.63
CA SER A 47 -3.66 4.26 12.44
C SER A 47 -3.32 4.51 13.91
N SER A 48 -4.33 4.71 14.76
CA SER A 48 -4.11 4.96 16.19
C SER A 48 -5.01 4.05 17.02
N GLY A 49 -4.42 3.38 18.00
CA GLY A 49 -5.10 2.55 18.98
C GLY A 49 -4.22 2.30 20.20
N GLY A 50 -4.72 2.62 21.40
CA GLY A 50 -3.92 2.57 22.63
C GLY A 50 -2.84 3.67 22.68
N THR A 51 -1.66 3.35 23.20
CA THR A 51 -0.50 4.27 23.33
C THR A 51 0.32 4.44 22.04
N TYR A 52 -0.10 3.84 20.92
CA TYR A 52 0.67 3.84 19.69
C TYR A 52 -0.08 4.50 18.53
N THR A 53 0.68 5.20 17.71
CA THR A 53 0.25 5.79 16.45
C THR A 53 1.18 5.27 15.36
N ALA A 54 0.64 4.57 14.37
CA ALA A 54 1.35 4.13 13.19
C ALA A 54 0.99 5.06 12.05
N ASP A 55 1.93 5.91 11.64
CA ASP A 55 1.82 6.69 10.42
C ASP A 55 2.36 5.83 9.28
N GLY A 56 1.47 5.21 8.49
CA GLY A 56 1.89 4.39 7.36
C GLY A 56 2.33 5.26 6.20
N THR A 57 3.58 5.11 5.74
CA THR A 57 3.93 5.37 4.33
C THR A 57 3.70 4.08 3.53
N ILE A 58 3.36 4.23 2.26
CA ILE A 58 2.67 3.23 1.44
C ILE A 58 3.60 2.04 1.11
N GLY A 59 3.03 0.84 0.97
CA GLY A 59 3.62 -0.19 0.10
C GLY A 59 4.38 -1.35 0.76
N GLN A 60 3.74 -2.13 1.64
CA GLN A 60 4.29 -3.44 2.01
C GLN A 60 3.72 -4.55 1.08
N PRO A 61 4.47 -5.07 0.10
CA PRO A 61 4.04 -6.20 -0.71
C PRO A 61 4.30 -7.55 -0.01
N VAL A 62 3.36 -8.47 -0.15
CA VAL A 62 3.61 -9.90 0.02
C VAL A 62 4.45 -10.35 -1.18
N VAL A 63 5.68 -10.79 -0.95
CA VAL A 63 6.58 -11.34 -1.98
C VAL A 63 6.26 -12.84 -2.17
N GLY A 64 5.99 -13.27 -3.41
CA GLY A 64 5.90 -14.70 -3.74
C GLY A 64 5.24 -15.05 -5.07
N GLU A 65 5.60 -16.20 -5.63
CA GLU A 65 4.86 -16.82 -6.73
C GLU A 65 3.62 -17.53 -6.18
N ASN A 66 2.44 -17.23 -6.74
CA ASN A 66 1.24 -18.03 -6.51
C ASN A 66 0.98 -18.90 -7.74
N ASN A 67 1.23 -20.19 -7.62
CA ASN A 67 0.95 -21.16 -8.66
C ASN A 67 -0.39 -21.87 -8.36
N GLY A 68 -1.39 -21.57 -9.18
CA GLY A 68 -2.71 -22.22 -9.14
C GLY A 68 -3.58 -21.87 -10.35
N GLY A 69 -3.61 -22.74 -11.36
CA GLY A 69 -4.44 -22.60 -12.57
C GLY A 69 -3.64 -22.36 -13.87
N ASN A 70 -4.35 -22.05 -14.97
CA ASN A 70 -3.78 -21.79 -16.32
C ASN A 70 -3.07 -20.43 -16.46
N PHE A 71 -2.87 -19.71 -15.37
CA PHE A 71 -2.20 -18.41 -15.36
C PHE A 71 -1.07 -18.42 -14.33
N ARG A 72 -0.01 -17.69 -14.67
CA ARG A 72 1.09 -17.37 -13.77
C ARG A 72 0.87 -15.95 -13.28
N LEU A 73 0.81 -15.77 -11.97
CA LEU A 73 0.80 -14.44 -11.35
C LEU A 73 2.16 -14.21 -10.70
N ASN A 74 2.99 -13.42 -11.37
CA ASN A 74 4.20 -12.87 -10.77
C ASN A 74 3.78 -11.69 -9.90
N SER A 75 4.03 -11.80 -8.60
CA SER A 75 3.93 -10.67 -7.67
C SER A 75 5.32 -10.36 -7.12
N GLY A 76 5.71 -9.09 -7.18
CA GLY A 76 7.04 -8.60 -6.84
C GLY A 76 7.21 -7.15 -7.30
N PHE A 77 8.35 -6.56 -6.95
CA PHE A 77 8.80 -5.32 -7.59
C PHE A 77 9.10 -5.63 -9.05
N TRP A 78 8.27 -5.13 -9.96
CA TRP A 78 8.69 -4.96 -11.35
C TRP A 78 9.65 -3.79 -11.35
N GLY A 79 10.90 -4.06 -11.01
CA GLY A 79 11.98 -3.26 -11.56
C GLY A 79 11.78 -3.38 -13.06
N GLY A 80 11.28 -2.32 -13.70
CA GLY A 80 11.27 -2.24 -15.14
C GLY A 80 12.65 -2.69 -15.58
N GLY A 81 12.70 -3.77 -16.38
CA GLY A 81 13.95 -4.28 -16.90
C GLY A 81 14.72 -3.11 -17.48
N GLN A 82 15.85 -2.77 -16.85
CA GLN A 82 16.71 -1.68 -17.29
C GLN A 82 17.29 -2.09 -18.65
N THR A 83 16.67 -1.63 -19.72
CA THR A 83 17.37 -1.39 -20.98
C THR A 83 17.38 0.11 -21.23
N GLY A 84 18.32 0.80 -20.57
CA GLY A 84 18.76 2.15 -20.92
C GLY A 84 18.11 3.28 -20.14
N GLY A 85 18.85 3.80 -19.14
CA GLY A 85 18.91 5.24 -18.88
C GLY A 85 17.77 5.87 -18.09
N SER A 86 17.42 5.31 -16.93
CA SER A 86 16.97 6.02 -15.71
C SER A 86 16.67 4.95 -14.66
N VAL A 87 17.53 4.80 -13.66
CA VAL A 87 17.28 3.91 -12.53
C VAL A 87 16.14 4.54 -11.74
N ARG A 88 14.99 3.86 -11.66
CA ARG A 88 13.91 4.31 -10.78
C ARG A 88 14.42 4.29 -9.34
N PRO A 89 14.35 5.41 -8.59
CA PRO A 89 14.77 5.39 -7.20
C PRO A 89 13.90 4.41 -6.42
N THR A 90 14.54 3.51 -5.69
CA THR A 90 13.83 2.60 -4.79
C THR A 90 13.25 3.43 -3.64
N LEU A 91 11.93 3.38 -3.46
CA LEU A 91 11.30 4.11 -2.36
C LEU A 91 11.87 3.64 -1.01
N PHE A 92 12.18 4.61 -0.16
CA PHE A 92 12.72 4.39 1.19
C PHE A 92 14.11 3.72 1.22
N ASP A 93 14.92 3.86 0.17
CA ASP A 93 16.35 3.50 0.19
C ASP A 93 17.18 4.60 0.86
N TYR A 94 17.50 4.49 2.15
CA TYR A 94 18.25 5.52 2.88
C TYR A 94 19.77 5.32 2.81
N ASP A 95 20.28 4.13 2.49
CA ASP A 95 21.72 3.86 2.35
C ASP A 95 22.24 3.86 0.90
N GLY A 96 21.34 3.89 -0.09
CA GLY A 96 21.63 3.96 -1.51
C GLY A 96 22.07 2.63 -2.10
N ASP A 97 21.66 1.50 -1.52
CA ASP A 97 22.00 0.16 -2.01
C ASP A 97 21.02 -0.39 -3.06
N GLY A 98 20.00 0.39 -3.41
CA GLY A 98 18.93 0.05 -4.34
C GLY A 98 17.79 -0.74 -3.71
N ARG A 99 17.74 -0.90 -2.38
CA ARG A 99 16.71 -1.66 -1.66
C ARG A 99 15.94 -0.73 -0.72
N ALA A 100 14.67 -1.07 -0.50
CA ALA A 100 13.86 -0.34 0.45
C ALA A 100 14.26 -0.70 1.88
N ASP A 101 14.49 0.33 2.70
CA ASP A 101 14.76 0.21 4.12
C ASP A 101 13.49 0.38 4.96
N LEU A 102 13.61 0.07 6.25
CA LEU A 102 12.55 0.31 7.21
C LEU A 102 12.85 1.57 8.02
N SER A 103 11.81 2.40 8.19
CA SER A 103 11.90 3.55 9.08
C SER A 103 10.67 3.66 9.99
N VAL A 104 10.87 4.18 11.20
CA VAL A 104 9.78 4.52 12.12
C VAL A 104 10.13 5.78 12.88
N ARG A 105 9.25 6.79 12.83
CA ARG A 105 9.35 7.94 13.72
C ARG A 105 8.57 7.66 14.99
N ARG A 106 9.26 7.73 16.13
CA ARG A 106 8.62 7.54 17.43
C ARG A 106 8.32 8.90 18.06
N PRO A 107 7.04 9.27 18.25
CA PRO A 107 6.71 10.60 18.78
C PRO A 107 7.18 10.85 20.22
N SER A 108 7.38 9.80 21.03
CA SER A 108 7.73 9.94 22.45
C SER A 108 9.13 10.49 22.70
N ASP A 109 10.08 10.20 21.80
CA ASP A 109 11.46 10.68 21.86
C ASP A 109 11.81 11.57 20.64
N ASN A 110 10.89 11.71 19.68
CA ASN A 110 11.10 12.46 18.44
C ASN A 110 12.30 11.95 17.62
N ILE A 111 12.58 10.65 17.71
CA ILE A 111 13.63 10.00 16.96
C ILE A 111 13.02 9.26 15.77
N TRP A 112 13.64 9.44 14.61
CA TRP A 112 13.40 8.64 13.43
C TRP A 112 14.43 7.51 13.39
N TYR A 113 13.96 6.30 13.64
CA TYR A 113 14.77 5.10 13.61
C TYR A 113 14.78 4.53 12.19
N LEU A 114 15.97 4.20 11.69
CA LEU A 114 16.20 3.60 10.39
C LEU A 114 16.85 2.23 10.58
N LEU A 115 16.34 1.24 9.88
CA LEU A 115 16.99 -0.06 9.71
C LEU A 115 17.33 -0.18 8.23
N GLN A 116 18.57 0.18 7.91
CA GLN A 116 19.14 0.22 6.58
C GLN A 116 19.61 -1.18 6.17
N SER A 117 19.34 -1.60 4.94
CA SER A 117 19.59 -2.96 4.46
C SER A 117 21.06 -3.35 4.46
N THR A 118 21.97 -2.42 4.20
CA THR A 118 23.43 -2.66 4.21
C THR A 118 24.18 -1.83 5.24
N ALA A 119 23.69 -0.65 5.63
CA ALA A 119 24.32 0.21 6.62
C ALA A 119 23.91 -0.09 8.08
N GLY A 120 22.87 -0.91 8.29
CA GLY A 120 22.41 -1.33 9.62
C GLY A 120 21.49 -0.33 10.31
N PHE A 121 21.47 -0.34 11.64
CA PHE A 121 20.52 0.46 12.44
C PHE A 121 21.09 1.82 12.83
N THR A 122 20.29 2.88 12.66
CA THR A 122 20.62 4.24 13.11
C THR A 122 19.38 5.01 13.59
N GLY A 123 19.60 6.15 14.24
CA GLY A 123 18.55 7.03 14.74
C GLY A 123 18.90 8.50 14.55
N ILE A 124 17.95 9.27 14.01
CA ILE A 124 18.12 10.69 13.71
C ILE A 124 17.03 11.48 14.43
N THR A 125 17.40 12.55 15.14
CA THR A 125 16.42 13.47 15.73
C THR A 125 16.09 14.55 14.71
N TRP A 126 14.86 14.54 14.18
CA TRP A 126 14.42 15.52 13.18
C TRP A 126 12.93 15.86 13.28
N GLY A 127 12.61 17.13 12.98
CA GLY A 127 11.26 17.68 13.09
C GLY A 127 10.84 17.97 14.54
N VAL A 128 9.58 18.37 14.71
CA VAL A 128 8.95 18.63 16.01
C VAL A 128 7.59 17.94 16.12
N VAL A 129 6.99 17.96 17.30
CA VAL A 129 5.64 17.41 17.52
C VAL A 129 4.63 18.09 16.60
N GLY A 130 3.81 17.29 15.91
CA GLY A 130 2.80 17.77 14.96
C GLY A 130 3.26 17.76 13.50
N ASP A 131 4.56 17.64 13.24
CA ASP A 131 5.08 17.47 11.88
C ASP A 131 4.66 16.10 11.31
N ARG A 132 4.30 16.07 10.02
CA ARG A 132 3.98 14.87 9.24
C ARG A 132 5.24 14.39 8.52
N MET A 133 5.51 13.09 8.55
CA MET A 133 6.63 12.49 7.81
C MET A 133 6.41 12.62 6.31
N ALA A 134 7.47 12.92 5.57
CA ALA A 134 7.44 12.99 4.12
C ALA A 134 8.79 12.61 3.49
N PRO A 135 9.38 11.44 3.78
CA PRO A 135 10.66 11.03 3.21
C PRO A 135 10.55 10.76 1.70
N ALA A 136 11.52 11.24 0.92
CA ALA A 136 11.71 11.01 -0.51
C ALA A 136 13.09 11.54 -0.96
N ASP A 137 13.52 11.30 -2.19
CA ASP A 137 14.78 11.84 -2.75
C ASP A 137 14.56 13.26 -3.31
N TYR A 138 14.76 14.31 -2.54
CA TYR A 138 14.55 15.70 -2.97
C TYR A 138 15.80 16.35 -3.58
N ASP A 139 16.99 15.86 -3.26
CA ASP A 139 18.25 16.39 -3.78
C ASP A 139 18.76 15.69 -5.05
N GLY A 140 18.17 14.54 -5.39
CA GLY A 140 18.38 13.77 -6.61
C GLY A 140 19.64 12.90 -6.54
N ASP A 141 20.07 12.50 -5.35
CA ASP A 141 21.26 11.66 -5.16
C ASP A 141 20.97 10.15 -5.24
N GLY A 142 19.70 9.77 -5.41
CA GLY A 142 19.24 8.39 -5.47
C GLY A 142 18.96 7.78 -4.10
N ARG A 143 19.05 8.55 -3.02
CA ARG A 143 18.74 8.11 -1.66
C ARG A 143 17.52 8.85 -1.11
N THR A 144 16.88 8.24 -0.13
CA THR A 144 15.75 8.83 0.57
C THR A 144 16.22 9.84 1.60
N ASP A 145 15.77 11.08 1.45
CA ASP A 145 15.97 12.13 2.43
C ASP A 145 15.04 11.98 3.63
N VAL A 146 15.55 12.40 4.78
CA VAL A 146 14.77 12.58 6.00
C VAL A 146 14.03 13.90 5.91
N ALA A 147 12.71 13.86 5.73
CA ALA A 147 11.90 15.05 5.53
C ALA A 147 10.58 15.06 6.28
N VAL A 148 10.12 16.26 6.63
CA VAL A 148 8.85 16.49 7.32
C VAL A 148 8.10 17.70 6.75
N PHE A 149 6.76 17.61 6.74
CA PHE A 149 5.85 18.72 6.50
C PHE A 149 5.25 19.20 7.83
N ARG A 150 5.31 20.51 8.08
CA ARG A 150 4.73 21.17 9.26
C ARG A 150 3.40 21.83 8.88
N PRO A 151 2.25 21.25 9.26
CA PRO A 151 0.95 21.79 8.86
C PRO A 151 0.68 23.20 9.40
N SER A 152 1.17 23.50 10.61
CA SER A 152 0.93 24.79 11.28
C SER A 152 1.55 25.99 10.57
N THR A 153 2.59 25.78 9.76
CA THR A 153 3.26 26.84 8.99
C THR A 153 3.25 26.61 7.48
N GLY A 154 2.78 25.45 7.01
CA GLY A 154 2.83 25.10 5.59
C GLY A 154 4.25 24.91 5.06
N GLN A 155 5.18 24.48 5.92
CA GLN A 155 6.61 24.38 5.59
C GLN A 155 7.07 22.93 5.50
N TRP A 156 7.98 22.67 4.57
CA TRP A 156 8.71 21.41 4.45
C TRP A 156 10.14 21.61 4.94
N PHE A 157 10.66 20.64 5.69
CA PHE A 157 12.03 20.62 6.18
C PHE A 157 12.68 19.29 5.78
N VAL A 158 13.66 19.37 4.88
CA VAL A 158 14.35 18.23 4.27
C VAL A 158 15.79 18.20 4.75
N VAL A 159 16.30 17.06 5.21
CA VAL A 159 17.73 16.80 5.41
C VAL A 159 18.24 16.06 4.18
N ASN A 160 19.07 16.74 3.40
CA ASN A 160 19.64 16.22 2.16
C ASN A 160 20.63 15.08 2.47
N SER A 161 20.41 13.88 1.96
CA SER A 161 21.24 12.68 2.18
C SER A 161 22.65 12.85 1.65
N SER A 162 22.84 13.64 0.59
CA SER A 162 24.14 13.82 -0.06
C SER A 162 25.17 14.52 0.82
N ASN A 163 24.74 15.40 1.72
CA ASN A 163 25.64 16.31 2.44
C ASN A 163 25.18 16.69 3.86
N LEU A 164 24.05 16.19 4.33
CA LEU A 164 23.47 16.44 5.67
C LEU A 164 23.15 17.93 5.95
N THR A 165 23.08 18.77 4.92
CA THR A 165 22.48 20.10 5.03
C THR A 165 20.96 19.99 5.02
N PHE A 166 20.26 21.07 5.40
CA PHE A 166 18.81 21.07 5.33
C PHE A 166 18.28 22.13 4.35
N THR A 167 17.23 21.75 3.63
CA THR A 167 16.49 22.61 2.71
C THR A 167 15.10 22.87 3.29
N THR A 168 14.58 24.09 3.11
CA THR A 168 13.23 24.45 3.55
C THR A 168 12.41 24.97 2.38
N TYR A 169 11.16 24.54 2.30
CA TYR A 169 10.20 25.02 1.31
C TYR A 169 8.92 25.51 1.97
N SER A 170 8.34 26.58 1.44
CA SER A 170 7.02 27.08 1.86
C SER A 170 5.97 26.66 0.84
N TRP A 171 5.28 25.56 1.12
CA TRP A 171 4.25 25.01 0.23
C TRP A 171 3.22 24.21 1.02
N GLY A 172 1.96 24.61 0.94
CA GLY A 172 0.85 23.97 1.63
C GLY A 172 0.28 24.78 2.78
N GLN A 173 -0.66 24.15 3.47
CA GLN A 173 -1.38 24.73 4.61
C GLN A 173 -1.84 23.63 5.57
N ASP A 174 -2.43 24.05 6.70
CA ASP A 174 -3.00 23.10 7.65
C ASP A 174 -4.11 22.24 7.01
N GLY A 175 -4.17 20.98 7.42
CA GLY A 175 -5.04 19.96 6.82
C GLY A 175 -4.44 19.19 5.64
N ASP A 176 -3.49 19.76 4.90
CA ASP A 176 -2.91 19.10 3.71
C ASP A 176 -2.04 17.89 4.07
N LEU A 177 -2.21 16.77 3.36
CA LEU A 177 -1.42 15.55 3.52
C LEU A 177 -0.22 15.59 2.56
N PRO A 178 1.03 15.42 3.05
CA PRO A 178 2.21 15.33 2.16
C PRO A 178 2.24 13.98 1.45
N VAL A 179 2.53 14.00 0.15
CA VAL A 179 2.52 12.83 -0.75
C VAL A 179 3.67 12.92 -1.77
N PRO A 180 4.92 13.07 -1.33
CA PRO A 180 6.03 13.38 -2.23
C PRO A 180 6.24 12.31 -3.29
N THR A 181 6.47 12.76 -4.52
CA THR A 181 6.71 11.93 -5.71
C THR A 181 7.23 12.84 -6.82
N ASP A 182 8.05 12.31 -7.71
CA ASP A 182 8.50 13.04 -8.91
C ASP A 182 7.30 13.30 -9.84
N ARG A 183 6.98 14.56 -10.18
CA ARG A 183 5.84 14.91 -11.05
C ARG A 183 6.28 15.47 -12.40
N ASP A 184 7.56 15.75 -12.59
CA ASP A 184 8.11 16.33 -13.81
C ASP A 184 9.22 15.49 -14.45
N ASN A 185 9.48 14.30 -13.91
CA ASN A 185 10.45 13.30 -14.34
C ASN A 185 11.89 13.85 -14.35
N ASP A 186 12.23 14.70 -13.38
CA ASP A 186 13.57 15.27 -13.22
C ASP A 186 14.50 14.41 -12.33
N GLY A 187 13.97 13.30 -11.80
CA GLY A 187 14.69 12.38 -10.92
C GLY A 187 14.69 12.82 -9.45
N ARG A 188 13.96 13.88 -9.10
CA ARG A 188 13.77 14.37 -7.73
C ARG A 188 12.30 14.27 -7.35
N ALA A 189 12.06 14.04 -6.07
CA ALA A 189 10.73 14.06 -5.51
C ALA A 189 10.22 15.49 -5.41
N ASP A 190 8.94 15.68 -5.74
CA ASP A 190 8.27 16.96 -5.65
C ASP A 190 7.46 17.14 -4.37
N LEU A 191 7.18 18.40 -4.04
CA LEU A 191 6.36 18.77 -2.90
C LEU A 191 4.88 18.64 -3.25
N VAL A 192 4.38 17.41 -3.27
CA VAL A 192 2.99 17.14 -3.60
C VAL A 192 2.15 17.06 -2.33
N LEU A 193 1.02 17.77 -2.33
CA LEU A 193 0.06 17.78 -1.24
C LEU A 193 -1.30 17.29 -1.73
N PHE A 194 -1.98 16.46 -0.92
CA PHE A 194 -3.40 16.17 -1.10
C PHE A 194 -4.21 16.91 -0.05
N ARG A 195 -5.21 17.67 -0.50
CA ARG A 195 -6.15 18.40 0.34
C ARG A 195 -7.47 17.64 0.45
N PRO A 196 -7.76 16.97 1.59
CA PRO A 196 -8.95 16.15 1.70
C PRO A 196 -10.26 16.93 1.64
N SER A 197 -10.25 18.21 2.04
CA SER A 197 -11.45 19.06 2.05
C SER A 197 -11.99 19.38 0.66
N THR A 198 -11.16 19.28 -0.38
CA THR A 198 -11.53 19.56 -1.78
C THR A 198 -11.21 18.40 -2.72
N SER A 199 -10.67 17.29 -2.21
CA SER A 199 -10.12 16.18 -3.00
C SER A 199 -9.15 16.65 -4.09
N THR A 200 -8.27 17.59 -3.76
CA THR A 200 -7.39 18.25 -4.73
C THR A 200 -5.92 17.97 -4.42
N TRP A 201 -5.16 17.67 -5.47
CA TRP A 201 -3.73 17.49 -5.47
C TRP A 201 -3.05 18.79 -5.86
N TYR A 202 -2.04 19.21 -5.08
CA TYR A 202 -1.25 20.42 -5.29
C TYR A 202 0.24 20.07 -5.42
N PRO A 203 0.68 19.73 -6.65
CA PRO A 203 2.08 19.46 -6.91
C PRO A 203 2.91 20.75 -7.03
N ARG A 204 4.15 20.70 -6.55
CA ARG A 204 5.17 21.74 -6.77
C ARG A 204 6.52 21.06 -6.99
N SER A 205 7.05 21.26 -8.19
CA SER A 205 8.39 20.87 -8.56
C SER A 205 9.42 21.46 -7.59
N THR A 206 10.36 20.65 -7.14
CA THR A 206 11.49 21.15 -6.34
C THR A 206 12.43 22.02 -7.17
N ALA A 207 12.53 21.77 -8.48
CA ALA A 207 13.37 22.50 -9.41
C ALA A 207 12.67 23.72 -10.03
N THR A 208 11.43 23.56 -10.50
CA THR A 208 10.75 24.55 -11.35
C THR A 208 9.59 25.29 -10.67
N GLY A 209 9.14 24.83 -9.49
CA GLY A 209 8.09 25.48 -8.71
C GLY A 209 6.68 24.91 -8.97
N PRO A 210 5.61 25.68 -8.72
CA PRO A 210 4.24 25.15 -8.72
C PRO A 210 3.83 24.49 -10.03
N LEU A 211 3.18 23.34 -9.94
CA LEU A 211 2.62 22.59 -11.06
C LEU A 211 1.07 22.66 -11.02
N THR A 212 0.41 22.18 -12.08
CA THR A 212 -1.05 22.27 -12.22
C THR A 212 -1.78 21.44 -11.14
N PRO A 213 -2.65 22.06 -10.32
CA PRO A 213 -3.47 21.32 -9.37
C PRO A 213 -4.50 20.43 -10.08
N THR A 214 -4.76 19.24 -9.54
CA THR A 214 -5.70 18.28 -10.12
C THR A 214 -6.70 17.82 -9.07
N GLN A 215 -8.00 17.86 -9.39
CA GLN A 215 -9.04 17.32 -8.50
C GLN A 215 -9.29 15.85 -8.83
N PHE A 216 -9.10 14.97 -7.84
CA PHE A 216 -9.35 13.54 -7.98
C PHE A 216 -9.66 12.89 -6.63
N GLY A 217 -10.70 12.07 -6.59
CA GLY A 217 -11.22 11.41 -5.39
C GLY A 217 -12.49 12.05 -4.81
N ALA A 218 -12.99 11.47 -3.73
CA ALA A 218 -14.17 11.90 -2.99
C ALA A 218 -13.83 12.12 -1.50
N ALA A 219 -14.77 12.73 -0.77
CA ALA A 219 -14.60 12.95 0.66
C ALA A 219 -14.35 11.62 1.41
N GLY A 220 -13.29 11.58 2.23
CA GLY A 220 -12.88 10.38 2.96
C GLY A 220 -11.86 9.51 2.24
N ASP A 221 -11.59 9.76 0.95
CA ASP A 221 -10.51 9.09 0.24
C ASP A 221 -9.14 9.53 0.78
N LYS A 222 -8.17 8.61 0.77
CA LYS A 222 -6.79 8.81 1.20
C LYS A 222 -5.86 8.82 0.00
N PRO A 223 -4.84 9.69 -0.04
CA PRO A 223 -3.91 9.74 -1.17
C PRO A 223 -3.03 8.48 -1.25
N MET A 224 -2.64 8.12 -2.47
CA MET A 224 -1.64 7.10 -2.76
C MET A 224 -0.53 7.67 -3.64
N VAL A 225 0.71 7.28 -3.32
CA VAL A 225 1.93 7.49 -4.11
C VAL A 225 2.15 6.22 -4.92
N GLY A 226 2.57 6.40 -6.16
CA GLY A 226 3.01 5.34 -7.03
C GLY A 226 3.12 5.85 -8.45
N ASP A 227 3.88 5.13 -9.25
CA ASP A 227 3.88 5.24 -10.70
C ASP A 227 3.27 3.91 -11.18
N PHE A 228 1.98 3.95 -11.51
CA PHE A 228 1.14 2.79 -11.78
C PHE A 228 1.19 2.37 -13.24
N ASP A 229 1.61 3.23 -14.16
CA ASP A 229 1.72 2.92 -15.58
C ASP A 229 3.17 2.75 -16.08
N ALA A 230 4.14 2.96 -15.19
CA ALA A 230 5.55 2.81 -15.42
C ALA A 230 6.16 3.83 -16.41
N ASP A 231 5.69 5.08 -16.41
CA ASP A 231 6.26 6.16 -17.23
C ASP A 231 7.38 6.97 -16.55
N GLY A 232 7.59 6.80 -15.25
CA GLY A 232 8.60 7.49 -14.43
C GLY A 232 8.02 8.62 -13.59
N ILE A 233 6.75 8.95 -13.79
CA ILE A 233 6.05 10.05 -13.15
C ILE A 233 5.14 9.50 -12.04
N GLY A 234 5.11 10.21 -10.93
CA GLY A 234 4.17 9.99 -9.85
C GLY A 234 2.74 10.25 -10.28
N ASP A 235 1.91 9.22 -10.15
CA ASP A 235 0.51 9.28 -10.49
C ASP A 235 -0.35 9.91 -9.39
N THR A 236 -1.50 10.41 -9.82
CA THR A 236 -2.57 10.85 -8.92
C THR A 236 -3.50 9.67 -8.63
N ALA A 237 -3.45 9.14 -7.40
CA ALA A 237 -4.27 8.00 -7.00
C ALA A 237 -4.83 8.15 -5.58
N VAL A 238 -6.02 7.60 -5.35
CA VAL A 238 -6.65 7.59 -4.01
C VAL A 238 -7.19 6.22 -3.63
N TYR A 239 -7.16 5.92 -2.33
CA TYR A 239 -7.75 4.75 -1.69
C TYR A 239 -9.01 5.15 -0.94
N ARG A 240 -10.09 4.40 -1.11
CA ARG A 240 -11.31 4.56 -0.32
C ARG A 240 -11.38 3.50 0.78
N PRO A 241 -11.29 3.89 2.07
CA PRO A 241 -11.60 2.98 3.17
C PRO A 241 -13.07 2.57 3.11
N SER A 242 -13.35 1.29 3.33
CA SER A 242 -14.71 0.74 3.49
C SER A 242 -15.24 0.92 4.90
#